data_AF-A0A6P3F517-F1
#
_entry.id   AF-A0A6P3F517-F1
#
_cell.length_a   1.000
_cell.length_b   1.000
_cell.length_c   1.000
_cell.angle_alpha   90.00
_cell.angle_beta   90.00
_cell.angle_gamma   90.00
#
_symmetry.space_group_name_H-M   'P 1'
#
loop_
_entity.id
_entity.type
_entity.pdbx_description
1 polymer ?
#
loop_
_entity_poly.entity_id
_entity_poly.type
_entity_poly.pdbx_seq_one_letter_code
_entity_poly.pdbx_strand_id
1 'polypeptide(L)'
;MGKVRALRARVHQAAVKPRTDPTLPVSEAGPPPARAGGAGAKDWGFLHTNIFTGTQIDPSTLVQRLEVDVRSVASLGRGAEVKAILPKKEKLRQRRERWLKKIEAIKLAEQKRKEERKRQAMVVVGDLHPLRDALPKLEELEAYCPPPPRVKVSSKPRPAQLSRMSAAQRQQLLEEERTRFQKLLTNPAYRASPLLAIGQQLALQMQLEDTGHL
;
A
#
# COMPACT_ATOMS: atom_id res chain seq x y z
N MET A 1 35.78 40.74 27.07
CA MET A 1 35.29 39.62 26.22
C MET A 1 34.05 39.00 26.88
N GLY A 2 32.87 39.56 26.64
CA GLY A 2 31.62 39.14 27.28
C GLY A 2 31.01 37.90 26.61
N LYS A 3 30.57 36.91 27.40
CA LYS A 3 29.88 35.72 26.90
C LYS A 3 28.46 36.08 26.47
N VAL A 4 28.21 36.08 25.16
CA VAL A 4 26.86 36.26 24.59
C VAL A 4 26.01 35.04 24.99
N ARG A 5 25.04 35.25 25.89
CA ARG A 5 24.05 34.21 26.24
C ARG A 5 22.98 34.19 25.15
N ALA A 6 22.95 33.12 24.35
CA ALA A 6 21.86 32.88 23.41
C ALA A 6 20.54 32.69 24.19
N LEU A 7 19.53 33.49 23.86
CA LEU A 7 18.18 33.38 24.41
C LEU A 7 17.56 32.06 23.93
N ARG A 8 17.44 31.07 24.81
CA ARG A 8 16.70 29.83 24.51
C ARG A 8 15.21 30.15 24.38
N ALA A 9 14.67 29.95 23.18
CA ALA A 9 13.23 29.98 22.96
C ALA A 9 12.55 28.84 23.74
N ARG A 10 11.49 29.17 24.49
CA ARG A 10 10.68 28.18 25.21
C ARG A 10 9.82 27.41 24.20
N VAL A 11 9.95 26.09 24.19
CA VAL A 11 9.29 25.17 23.24
C VAL A 11 7.83 24.87 23.62
N HIS A 12 7.39 25.29 24.81
CA HIS A 12 6.01 25.08 25.26
C HIS A 12 5.22 26.38 25.18
N GLN A 13 4.14 26.37 24.40
CA GLN A 13 3.09 27.38 24.50
C GLN A 13 2.19 27.03 25.69
N ALA A 14 1.87 28.03 26.52
CA ALA A 14 0.95 27.85 27.65
C ALA A 14 -0.47 27.59 27.12
N ALA A 15 -1.19 26.65 27.74
CA ALA A 15 -2.57 26.37 27.37
C ALA A 15 -3.47 27.58 27.63
N VAL A 16 -4.29 27.94 26.63
CA VAL A 16 -5.33 28.97 26.76
C VAL A 16 -6.43 28.42 27.67
N LYS A 17 -6.63 29.05 28.84
CA LYS A 17 -7.76 28.75 29.74
C LYS A 17 -9.04 29.35 29.15
N PRO A 18 -10.13 28.58 28.95
CA PRO A 18 -11.43 29.17 28.67
C PRO A 18 -11.90 29.93 29.93
N ARG A 19 -12.35 31.17 29.72
CA ARG A 19 -12.94 31.97 30.80
C ARG A 19 -14.26 31.36 31.22
N THR A 20 -14.37 31.01 32.49
CA THR A 20 -15.64 30.81 33.19
C THR A 20 -15.93 32.09 33.95
N ASP A 21 -16.83 32.92 33.41
CA ASP A 21 -17.47 33.98 34.19
C ASP A 21 -18.77 33.40 34.78
N PRO A 22 -18.97 33.45 36.11
CA PRO A 22 -20.23 33.11 36.74
C PRO A 22 -21.12 34.38 36.83
N THR A 23 -22.42 34.25 36.62
CA THR A 23 -23.52 34.68 37.51
C THR A 23 -24.86 34.75 36.75
N LEU A 24 -25.89 34.17 37.37
CA LEU A 24 -27.28 33.96 36.96
C LEU A 24 -28.13 35.25 36.93
N PRO A 25 -29.40 35.19 36.46
CA PRO A 25 -30.48 35.38 37.45
C PRO A 25 -31.58 34.30 37.44
N VAL A 26 -32.14 34.19 38.65
CA VAL A 26 -33.09 33.25 39.28
C VAL A 26 -34.52 33.32 38.72
N SER A 27 -35.23 32.17 38.70
CA SER A 27 -36.60 32.06 39.25
C SER A 27 -36.99 30.59 39.51
N GLU A 28 -37.26 30.32 40.79
CA GLU A 28 -37.88 29.11 41.32
C GLU A 28 -39.31 28.93 40.83
N ALA A 29 -39.67 27.70 40.45
CA ALA A 29 -40.94 27.05 40.75
C ALA A 29 -40.84 25.57 40.33
N GLY A 30 -40.72 24.66 41.29
CA GLY A 30 -40.90 23.22 41.06
C GLY A 30 -42.37 22.89 40.77
N PRO A 31 -42.65 21.86 39.95
CA PRO A 31 -43.07 20.55 40.50
C PRO A 31 -42.72 19.36 39.56
N PRO A 32 -43.14 18.10 39.80
CA PRO A 32 -43.39 17.36 41.05
C PRO A 32 -42.46 16.12 41.18
N PRO A 33 -42.40 15.48 42.36
CA PRO A 33 -41.79 14.16 42.52
C PRO A 33 -42.65 13.08 41.87
N ALA A 34 -41.99 12.13 41.21
CA ALA A 34 -42.60 10.92 40.68
C ALA A 34 -43.28 10.11 41.80
N ARG A 35 -44.61 10.12 41.82
CA ARG A 35 -45.44 9.03 42.37
C ARG A 35 -45.43 7.87 41.37
N ALA A 36 -45.63 6.60 41.70
CA ALA A 36 -45.60 5.79 42.91
C ALA A 36 -46.01 4.39 42.43
N GLY A 37 -45.45 3.32 43.02
CA GLY A 37 -45.94 1.96 42.85
C GLY A 37 -44.80 0.94 42.86
N GLY A 38 -44.57 0.17 43.92
CA GLY A 38 -45.34 0.06 45.14
C GLY A 38 -44.62 -0.84 46.15
N ALA A 39 -45.20 -0.83 47.34
CA ALA A 39 -45.21 -1.90 48.32
C ALA A 39 -43.87 -2.50 48.75
N GLY A 40 -43.52 -2.23 50.01
CA GLY A 40 -42.69 -3.12 50.79
C GLY A 40 -41.34 -2.52 51.15
N ALA A 41 -41.35 -1.51 52.01
CA ALA A 41 -40.40 -1.53 53.11
C ALA A 41 -40.65 -2.83 53.89
N LYS A 42 -40.00 -3.91 53.46
CA LYS A 42 -40.03 -5.20 54.12
C LYS A 42 -38.60 -5.51 54.50
N ASP A 43 -38.28 -5.09 55.71
CA ASP A 43 -37.39 -5.78 56.62
C ASP A 43 -36.16 -6.44 55.96
N TRP A 44 -35.12 -5.64 55.73
CA TRP A 44 -33.75 -6.16 55.62
C TRP A 44 -33.23 -6.75 56.94
N GLY A 45 -34.08 -6.88 57.97
CA GLY A 45 -33.83 -7.61 59.21
C GLY A 45 -33.98 -9.13 59.10
N PHE A 46 -34.28 -9.66 57.90
CA PHE A 46 -34.45 -11.10 57.64
C PHE A 46 -33.39 -11.70 56.70
N LEU A 47 -32.24 -11.04 56.49
CA LEU A 47 -31.08 -11.76 55.98
C LEU A 47 -30.39 -12.45 57.15
N HIS A 48 -30.99 -13.55 57.60
CA HIS A 48 -30.43 -14.44 58.59
C HIS A 48 -28.95 -14.66 58.29
N THR A 49 -28.10 -14.56 59.31
CA THR A 49 -26.64 -14.76 59.26
C THR A 49 -26.21 -16.16 58.78
N ASN A 50 -27.15 -16.98 58.32
CA ASN A 50 -27.02 -18.40 58.04
C ASN A 50 -27.74 -18.82 56.73
N ILE A 51 -27.72 -17.99 55.67
CA ILE A 51 -28.31 -18.35 54.36
C ILE A 51 -27.57 -19.53 53.71
N PHE A 52 -26.28 -19.73 54.03
CA PHE A 52 -25.42 -20.75 53.43
C PHE A 52 -25.02 -21.89 54.40
N THR A 53 -25.58 -21.96 55.61
CA THR A 53 -25.14 -22.98 56.59
C THR A 53 -25.50 -24.42 56.18
N GLY A 54 -26.46 -24.59 55.26
CA GLY A 54 -26.83 -25.90 54.71
C GLY A 54 -26.15 -26.25 53.38
N THR A 55 -25.39 -25.34 52.76
CA THR A 55 -24.78 -25.61 51.46
C THR A 55 -23.43 -26.29 51.64
N GLN A 56 -23.39 -27.61 51.54
CA GLN A 56 -22.15 -28.35 51.38
C GLN A 56 -21.73 -28.32 49.91
N ILE A 57 -20.75 -27.49 49.59
CA ILE A 57 -20.14 -27.42 48.26
C ILE A 57 -18.88 -28.27 48.32
N ASP A 58 -18.89 -29.41 47.62
CA ASP A 58 -17.70 -30.25 47.53
C ASP A 58 -16.60 -29.52 46.76
N PRO A 59 -15.35 -29.48 47.27
CA PRO A 59 -14.26 -28.71 46.67
C PRO A 59 -13.89 -29.17 45.26
N SER A 60 -14.22 -30.42 44.91
CA SER A 60 -14.06 -30.99 43.57
C SER A 60 -15.00 -30.37 42.53
N THR A 61 -16.17 -29.86 42.95
CA THR A 61 -17.17 -29.22 42.05
C THR A 61 -16.80 -27.77 41.71
N LEU A 62 -15.99 -27.12 42.56
CA LEU A 62 -15.44 -25.78 42.34
C LEU A 62 -14.31 -25.76 41.30
N VAL A 63 -13.73 -26.92 40.97
CA VAL A 63 -12.77 -27.05 39.88
C VAL A 63 -13.55 -27.09 38.57
N GLN A 64 -14.05 -25.93 38.15
CA GLN A 64 -14.61 -25.74 36.83
C GLN A 64 -13.49 -25.97 35.81
N ARG A 65 -13.40 -27.20 35.29
CA ARG A 65 -12.58 -27.50 34.12
C ARG A 65 -13.24 -26.82 32.92
N LEU A 66 -12.87 -25.55 32.71
CA LEU A 66 -13.18 -24.82 31.48
C LEU A 66 -12.53 -25.60 30.33
N GLU A 67 -13.33 -26.40 29.63
CA GLU A 67 -12.93 -26.88 28.33
C GLU A 67 -12.71 -25.66 27.44
N VAL A 68 -11.51 -25.55 26.89
CA VAL A 68 -11.11 -24.42 26.07
C VAL A 68 -11.99 -24.43 24.83
N ASP A 69 -13.03 -23.61 24.84
CA ASP A 69 -13.93 -23.46 23.70
C ASP A 69 -13.09 -23.02 22.49
N VAL A 70 -13.13 -23.79 21.40
CA VAL A 70 -12.31 -23.59 20.20
C VAL A 70 -12.51 -22.18 19.63
N ARG A 71 -13.67 -21.56 19.87
CA ARG A 71 -13.96 -20.16 19.53
C ARG A 71 -13.14 -19.14 20.31
N SER A 72 -12.77 -19.44 21.55
CA SER A 72 -11.98 -18.54 22.40
C SER A 72 -10.51 -18.48 21.97
N VAL A 73 -9.97 -19.55 21.39
CA VAL A 73 -8.58 -19.64 20.89
C VAL A 73 -8.33 -18.70 19.71
N ALA A 74 -9.33 -18.45 18.88
CA ALA A 74 -9.21 -17.50 17.76
C ALA A 74 -9.00 -16.04 18.22
N SER A 75 -9.45 -15.70 19.43
CA SER A 75 -9.28 -14.38 20.05
C SER A 75 -7.92 -14.18 20.74
N LEU A 76 -7.16 -15.26 20.97
CA LEU A 76 -5.71 -15.22 21.21
C LEU A 76 -5.01 -14.95 19.88
N GLY A 77 -5.29 -13.77 19.32
CA GLY A 77 -4.80 -13.36 18.02
C GLY A 77 -3.29 -13.55 17.91
N ARG A 78 -2.90 -14.46 17.01
CA ARG A 78 -1.75 -14.34 16.10
C ARG A 78 -0.64 -13.41 16.62
N GLY A 79 0.09 -13.84 17.64
CA GLY A 79 1.15 -13.03 18.25
C GLY A 79 1.45 -13.28 19.72
N ALA A 80 0.80 -14.25 20.36
CA ALA A 80 1.24 -14.75 21.66
C ALA A 80 2.43 -15.71 21.46
N GLU A 81 3.57 -15.17 21.02
CA GLU A 81 4.83 -15.74 21.50
C GLU A 81 4.73 -15.63 23.02
N VAL A 82 4.56 -16.77 23.70
CA VAL A 82 4.72 -16.91 25.16
C VAL A 82 5.85 -15.96 25.51
N LYS A 83 5.58 -14.90 26.29
CA LYS A 83 6.53 -13.81 26.56
C LYS A 83 7.80 -14.42 27.15
N ALA A 84 8.68 -14.93 26.29
CA ALA A 84 9.96 -15.45 26.65
C ALA A 84 10.59 -14.26 27.35
N ILE A 85 11.02 -14.46 28.59
CA ILE A 85 11.59 -13.39 29.37
C ILE A 85 12.95 -13.12 28.74
N LEU A 86 12.93 -12.35 27.64
CA LEU A 86 14.12 -12.04 26.88
C LEU A 86 15.05 -11.23 27.80
N PRO A 87 16.35 -11.50 27.76
CA PRO A 87 17.33 -10.73 28.52
C PRO A 87 17.19 -9.24 28.20
N LYS A 88 17.45 -8.39 29.22
CA LYS A 88 17.32 -6.93 29.11
C LYS A 88 18.06 -6.35 27.89
N LYS A 89 19.19 -6.96 27.50
CA LYS A 89 19.97 -6.59 26.30
C LYS A 89 19.18 -6.78 25.00
N GLU A 90 18.48 -7.90 24.85
CA GLU A 90 17.67 -8.18 23.65
C GLU A 90 16.46 -7.26 23.57
N LYS A 91 15.78 -7.00 24.70
CA LYS A 91 14.66 -6.05 24.74
C LYS A 91 15.08 -4.63 24.32
N LEU A 92 16.28 -4.19 24.74
CA LEU A 92 16.81 -2.89 24.34
C LEU A 92 17.18 -2.86 22.85
N ARG A 93 17.77 -3.93 22.32
CA ARG A 93 18.05 -4.08 20.88
C ARG A 93 16.76 -4.01 20.06
N GLN A 94 15.75 -4.78 20.44
CA GLN A 94 14.44 -4.75 19.78
C GLN A 94 13.81 -3.36 19.83
N ARG A 95 13.92 -2.63 20.95
CA ARG A 95 13.43 -1.25 21.04
C ARG A 95 14.16 -0.34 20.03
N ARG A 96 15.49 -0.45 19.95
CA ARG A 96 16.30 0.32 18.99
C ARG A 96 15.93 -0.03 17.55
N GLU A 97 15.81 -1.31 17.22
CA GLU A 97 15.44 -1.76 15.88
C GLU A 97 14.04 -1.31 15.48
N ARG A 98 13.05 -1.45 16.38
CA ARG A 98 11.70 -0.92 16.15
C ARG A 98 11.71 0.59 15.93
N TRP A 99 12.55 1.31 16.68
CA TRP A 99 12.73 2.75 16.51
C TRP A 99 13.37 3.11 15.17
N LEU A 100 14.42 2.39 14.76
CA LEU A 100 15.07 2.59 13.46
C LEU A 100 14.12 2.28 12.31
N LYS A 101 13.40 1.15 12.36
CA LYS A 101 12.36 0.78 11.40
C LYS A 101 11.28 1.86 11.30
N LYS A 102 10.87 2.45 12.43
CA LYS A 102 9.91 3.57 12.44
C LYS A 102 10.47 4.81 11.75
N ILE A 103 11.73 5.16 11.99
CA ILE A 103 12.40 6.29 11.32
C ILE A 103 12.48 6.03 9.81
N GLU A 104 12.89 4.84 9.40
CA GLU A 104 12.98 4.46 7.98
C GLU A 104 11.62 4.50 7.30
N ALA A 105 10.58 3.98 7.94
CA ALA A 105 9.21 4.04 7.42
C ALA A 105 8.73 5.49 7.21
N ILE A 106 9.01 6.39 8.16
CA ILE A 106 8.68 7.82 8.04
C ILE A 106 9.45 8.46 6.88
N LYS A 107 10.76 8.18 6.76
CA LYS A 107 11.58 8.71 5.66
C LYS A 107 11.06 8.26 4.30
N LEU A 108 10.74 6.99 4.15
CA LEU A 108 10.19 6.44 2.90
C LEU A 108 8.83 7.07 2.57
N ALA A 109 7.95 7.23 3.57
CA ALA A 109 6.67 7.90 3.37
C ALA A 109 6.83 9.38 2.96
N GLU A 110 7.78 10.10 3.57
CA GLU A 110 8.08 11.48 3.18
C GLU A 110 8.67 11.60 1.76
N GLN A 111 9.54 10.65 1.37
CA GLN A 111 10.07 10.59 0.01
C GLN A 111 8.95 10.38 -1.01
N LYS A 112 8.08 9.39 -0.78
CA LYS A 112 6.89 9.14 -1.63
C LYS A 112 6.01 10.38 -1.75
N ARG A 113 5.69 11.04 -0.63
CA ARG A 113 4.90 12.28 -0.64
C ARG A 113 5.57 13.42 -1.42
N LYS A 114 6.89 13.56 -1.35
CA LYS A 114 7.64 14.55 -2.12
C LYS A 114 7.60 14.24 -3.62
N GLU A 115 7.75 12.98 -3.99
CA GLU A 115 7.65 12.54 -5.38
C GLU A 115 6.24 12.73 -5.94
N GLU A 116 5.20 12.36 -5.19
CA GLU A 116 3.80 12.60 -5.55
C GLU A 116 3.55 14.09 -5.80
N ARG A 117 4.02 14.97 -4.91
CA ARG A 117 3.91 16.43 -5.12
C ARG A 117 4.61 16.91 -6.38
N LYS A 118 5.80 16.37 -6.68
CA LYS A 118 6.53 16.70 -7.91
C LYS A 118 5.77 16.24 -9.14
N ARG A 119 5.20 15.02 -9.11
CA ARG A 119 4.42 14.44 -10.21
C ARG A 119 3.11 15.20 -10.43
N GLN A 120 2.40 15.54 -9.35
CA GLN A 120 1.20 16.38 -9.40
C GLN A 120 1.48 17.79 -9.93
N ALA A 121 2.67 18.33 -9.69
CA ALA A 121 3.09 19.62 -10.24
C ALA A 121 3.41 19.56 -11.75
N MET A 122 3.66 18.37 -12.31
CA MET A 122 3.87 18.18 -13.75
C MET A 122 2.51 18.16 -14.46
N VAL A 123 2.01 19.34 -14.83
CA VAL A 123 0.68 19.54 -15.45
C VAL A 123 0.62 19.08 -16.92
N VAL A 124 1.76 19.02 -17.60
CA VAL A 124 1.82 18.91 -19.08
C VAL A 124 1.41 17.53 -19.61
N VAL A 125 1.40 16.51 -18.76
CA VAL A 125 0.78 15.19 -19.01
C VAL A 125 0.25 14.75 -17.66
N GLY A 126 -1.05 14.46 -17.53
CA GLY A 126 -1.63 13.99 -16.25
C GLY A 126 -0.82 12.85 -15.63
N ASP A 127 -0.81 12.77 -14.29
CA ASP A 127 0.01 11.78 -13.58
C ASP A 127 -0.33 10.34 -14.02
N LEU A 128 0.64 9.67 -14.67
CA LEU A 128 0.50 8.30 -15.17
C LEU A 128 0.88 7.24 -14.13
N HIS A 129 1.40 7.64 -12.97
CA HIS A 129 1.81 6.70 -11.94
C HIS A 129 0.66 5.88 -11.32
N PRO A 130 -0.54 6.43 -11.10
CA PRO A 130 -1.68 5.66 -10.62
C PRO A 130 -2.02 4.46 -11.53
N LEU A 131 -1.83 4.60 -12.85
CA LEU A 131 -2.01 3.50 -13.80
C LEU A 131 -0.95 2.42 -13.64
N ARG A 132 0.28 2.78 -13.24
CA ARG A 132 1.36 1.82 -13.00
C ARG A 132 1.16 1.06 -11.70
N ASP A 133 0.72 1.75 -10.66
CA ASP A 133 0.49 1.16 -9.33
C ASP A 133 -0.73 0.24 -9.30
N ALA A 134 -1.72 0.47 -10.16
CA ALA A 134 -2.89 -0.40 -10.32
C ALA A 134 -2.58 -1.71 -11.06
N LEU A 135 -1.40 -1.83 -11.69
CA LEU A 135 -1.00 -3.03 -12.41
C LEU A 135 -0.26 -4.01 -11.48
N PRO A 136 -0.52 -5.32 -11.59
CA PRO A 136 0.24 -6.34 -10.87
C PRO A 136 1.72 -6.25 -11.21
N LYS A 137 2.59 -6.51 -10.23
CA LYS A 137 4.03 -6.60 -10.49
C LYS A 137 4.32 -7.86 -11.31
N LEU A 138 5.36 -7.82 -12.15
CA LEU A 138 5.76 -8.98 -12.94
C LEU A 138 6.02 -10.21 -12.08
N GLU A 139 6.58 -10.03 -10.88
CA GLU A 139 6.79 -11.11 -9.90
C GLU A 139 5.48 -11.78 -9.45
N GLU A 140 4.44 -10.98 -9.27
CA GLU A 140 3.10 -11.47 -8.92
C GLU A 140 2.50 -12.21 -10.12
N LEU A 141 2.64 -11.68 -11.33
CA LEU A 141 2.15 -12.33 -12.56
C LEU A 141 2.87 -13.65 -12.86
N GLU A 142 4.19 -13.73 -12.64
CA GLU A 142 4.98 -14.96 -12.78
C GLU A 142 4.57 -16.01 -11.76
N ALA A 143 4.16 -15.61 -10.55
CA ALA A 143 3.60 -16.53 -9.56
C ALA A 143 2.20 -17.03 -9.94
N TYR A 144 1.42 -16.23 -10.68
CA TYR A 144 0.07 -16.59 -11.14
C TYR A 144 0.03 -17.34 -12.49
N CYS A 145 1.08 -17.25 -13.31
CA CYS A 145 1.15 -17.90 -14.62
C CYS A 145 2.06 -19.14 -14.61
N PRO A 146 1.54 -20.32 -14.95
CA PRO A 146 2.39 -21.47 -15.30
C PRO A 146 3.29 -21.12 -16.49
N PRO A 147 4.55 -21.60 -16.53
CA PRO A 147 5.44 -21.32 -17.65
C PRO A 147 4.82 -21.82 -18.96
N PRO A 148 4.67 -20.96 -19.99
CA PRO A 148 4.14 -21.39 -21.27
C PRO A 148 5.09 -22.43 -21.91
N PRO A 149 4.55 -23.44 -22.62
CA PRO A 149 5.40 -24.32 -23.42
C PRO A 149 6.17 -23.46 -24.43
N ARG A 150 7.48 -23.70 -24.53
CA ARG A 150 8.40 -22.96 -25.41
C ARG A 150 8.03 -23.21 -26.87
N VAL A 151 7.08 -22.44 -27.41
CA VAL A 151 6.83 -22.39 -28.85
C VAL A 151 7.93 -21.54 -29.48
N LYS A 152 8.86 -22.19 -30.17
CA LYS A 152 9.85 -21.53 -31.02
C LYS A 152 9.10 -20.89 -32.20
N VAL A 153 8.74 -19.62 -32.07
CA VAL A 153 8.23 -18.84 -33.20
C VAL A 153 9.42 -18.46 -34.08
N SER A 154 9.72 -19.30 -35.07
CA SER A 154 10.62 -18.95 -36.18
C SER A 154 9.85 -18.12 -37.21
N SER A 155 9.66 -16.84 -36.92
CA SER A 155 9.27 -15.87 -37.96
C SER A 155 9.80 -14.49 -37.57
N LYS A 156 10.44 -13.83 -38.54
CA LYS A 156 11.37 -12.70 -38.34
C LYS A 156 10.63 -11.46 -37.80
N PRO A 157 10.94 -10.98 -36.59
CA PRO A 157 10.49 -9.67 -36.15
C PRO A 157 11.57 -8.63 -36.47
N ARG A 158 11.35 -7.89 -37.55
CA ARG A 158 12.20 -6.77 -38.00
C ARG A 158 11.89 -5.44 -37.29
N PRO A 159 11.53 -5.44 -35.99
CA PRO A 159 11.88 -4.30 -35.13
C PRO A 159 12.61 -4.69 -33.83
N ALA A 160 12.59 -5.97 -33.45
CA ALA A 160 13.14 -6.45 -32.18
C ALA A 160 14.67 -6.66 -32.19
N GLN A 161 15.31 -6.57 -33.36
CA GLN A 161 16.75 -6.77 -33.49
C GLN A 161 17.56 -5.48 -33.23
N LEU A 162 17.04 -4.30 -33.62
CA LEU A 162 17.79 -3.04 -33.49
C LEU A 162 18.15 -2.72 -32.03
N SER A 163 17.26 -2.98 -31.09
CA SER A 163 17.51 -2.75 -29.65
C SER A 163 18.60 -3.67 -29.08
N ARG A 164 18.78 -4.86 -29.66
CA ARG A 164 19.78 -5.86 -29.24
C ARG A 164 21.14 -5.67 -29.91
N MET A 165 21.19 -4.95 -31.03
CA MET A 165 22.42 -4.73 -31.81
C MET A 165 23.31 -3.66 -31.19
N SER A 166 24.62 -3.78 -31.44
CA SER A 166 25.62 -2.75 -31.11
C SER A 166 25.40 -1.47 -31.94
N ALA A 167 25.86 -0.32 -31.42
CA ALA A 167 25.73 0.97 -32.10
C ALA A 167 26.38 0.98 -33.50
N ALA A 168 27.55 0.37 -33.66
CA ALA A 168 28.24 0.27 -34.95
C ALA A 168 27.43 -0.52 -35.99
N GLN A 169 26.82 -1.62 -35.55
CA GLN A 169 25.98 -2.46 -36.41
C GLN A 169 24.70 -1.74 -36.83
N ARG A 170 24.13 -0.88 -35.97
CA ARG A 170 23.01 -0.01 -36.33
C ARG A 170 23.42 1.02 -37.37
N GLN A 171 24.59 1.63 -37.24
CA GLN A 171 25.11 2.59 -38.21
C GLN A 171 25.28 1.95 -39.58
N GLN A 172 25.82 0.72 -39.65
CA GLN A 172 25.94 -0.02 -40.91
C GLN A 172 24.58 -0.24 -41.61
N LEU A 173 23.55 -0.67 -40.86
CA LEU A 173 22.20 -0.82 -41.46
C LEU A 173 21.65 0.51 -41.98
N LEU A 174 21.89 1.63 -41.28
CA LEU A 174 21.47 2.95 -41.74
C LEU A 174 22.22 3.37 -43.01
N GLU A 175 23.49 3.05 -43.12
CA GLU A 175 24.29 3.29 -44.33
C GLU A 175 23.77 2.45 -45.51
N GLU A 176 23.46 1.17 -45.29
CA GLU A 176 22.84 0.30 -46.29
C GLU A 176 21.51 0.88 -46.79
N GLU A 177 20.60 1.26 -45.88
CA GLU A 177 19.32 1.86 -46.25
C GLU A 177 19.50 3.22 -46.95
N ARG A 178 20.49 4.03 -46.52
CA ARG A 178 20.83 5.29 -47.21
C ARG A 178 21.27 5.04 -48.65
N THR A 179 22.12 4.04 -48.90
CA THR A 179 22.55 3.71 -50.27
C THR A 179 21.40 3.13 -51.09
N ARG A 180 20.55 2.30 -50.49
CA ARG A 180 19.35 1.75 -51.13
C ARG A 180 18.38 2.86 -51.54
N PHE A 181 18.16 3.83 -50.65
CA PHE A 181 17.30 4.98 -50.92
C PHE A 181 17.88 5.90 -52.00
N GLN A 182 19.19 6.16 -51.97
CA GLN A 182 19.85 6.91 -53.03
C GLN A 182 19.68 6.25 -54.40
N LYS A 183 19.86 4.92 -54.49
CA LYS A 183 19.62 4.16 -55.73
C LYS A 183 18.18 4.30 -56.21
N LEU A 184 17.22 4.23 -55.30
CA LEU A 184 15.79 4.39 -55.62
C LEU A 184 15.48 5.80 -56.11
N LEU A 185 16.07 6.85 -55.51
CA LEU A 185 15.93 8.22 -55.98
C LEU A 185 16.61 8.47 -57.33
N THR A 186 17.61 7.68 -57.70
CA THR A 186 18.23 7.74 -59.04
C THR A 186 17.34 7.10 -60.10
N ASN A 187 16.40 6.23 -59.73
CA ASN A 187 15.49 5.59 -60.67
C ASN A 187 14.47 6.62 -61.25
N PRO A 188 14.47 6.85 -62.59
CA PRO A 188 13.58 7.82 -63.21
C PRO A 188 12.10 7.45 -63.06
N ALA A 189 11.76 6.16 -63.00
CA ALA A 189 10.37 5.72 -62.82
C ALA A 189 9.82 6.16 -61.45
N TYR A 190 10.64 6.08 -60.40
CA TYR A 190 10.26 6.55 -59.06
C TYR A 190 10.17 8.09 -59.00
N ARG A 191 11.06 8.80 -59.70
CA ARG A 191 10.99 10.27 -59.78
C ARG A 191 9.76 10.78 -60.51
N ALA A 192 9.34 10.09 -61.57
CA ALA A 192 8.17 10.47 -62.36
C ALA A 192 6.86 10.23 -61.60
N SER A 193 6.71 9.07 -60.95
CA SER A 193 5.48 8.70 -60.25
C SER A 193 5.75 7.82 -59.00
N PRO A 194 6.11 8.42 -57.86
CA PRO A 194 6.56 7.67 -56.68
C PRO A 194 5.47 6.76 -56.09
N LEU A 195 4.22 7.24 -56.05
CA LEU A 195 3.11 6.47 -55.48
C LEU A 195 2.83 5.18 -56.28
N LEU A 196 2.95 5.25 -57.61
CA LEU A 196 2.69 4.12 -58.50
C LEU A 196 3.81 3.08 -58.38
N ALA A 197 5.06 3.52 -58.32
CA ALA A 197 6.21 2.64 -58.09
C ALA A 197 6.12 1.91 -56.73
N ILE A 198 5.69 2.60 -55.68
CA ILE A 198 5.45 1.99 -54.37
C ILE A 198 4.33 0.95 -54.44
N GLY A 199 3.21 1.29 -55.09
CA GLY A 199 2.08 0.38 -55.26
C GLY A 199 2.46 -0.92 -55.99
N GLN A 200 3.26 -0.81 -57.06
CA GLN A 200 3.78 -1.98 -57.78
C GLN A 200 4.69 -2.85 -56.91
N GLN A 201 5.60 -2.23 -56.14
CA GLN A 201 6.50 -2.98 -55.27
C GLN A 201 5.73 -3.72 -54.16
N LEU A 202 4.71 -3.09 -53.58
CA LEU A 202 3.84 -3.72 -52.58
C LEU A 202 3.06 -4.89 -53.19
N ALA A 203 2.50 -4.73 -54.38
CA ALA A 203 1.81 -5.81 -55.08
C ALA A 203 2.73 -7.02 -55.32
N LEU A 204 3.98 -6.79 -55.75
CA LEU A 204 4.97 -7.85 -55.91
C LEU A 204 5.31 -8.54 -54.58
N GLN A 205 5.42 -7.80 -53.48
CA GLN A 205 5.66 -8.37 -52.15
C GLN A 205 4.51 -9.25 -51.67
N MET A 206 3.26 -8.82 -51.86
CA MET A 206 2.09 -9.62 -51.51
C MET A 206 2.08 -10.95 -52.26
N GLN A 207 2.33 -10.93 -53.57
CA GLN A 207 2.41 -12.15 -54.37
C GLN A 207 3.53 -13.09 -53.90
N LEU A 208 4.69 -12.55 -53.50
CA LEU A 208 5.80 -13.36 -52.98
C LEU A 208 5.49 -13.97 -51.61
N GLU A 209 4.83 -13.23 -50.72
CA GLU A 209 4.38 -13.73 -49.43
C GLU A 209 3.32 -14.83 -49.60
N ASP A 210 2.37 -14.65 -50.52
CA ASP A 210 1.35 -15.65 -50.84
C ASP A 210 1.96 -16.96 -51.39
N THR A 211 3.01 -16.87 -52.21
CA THR A 211 3.73 -18.06 -52.74
C THR A 211 4.66 -18.73 -51.73
N GLY A 212 5.08 -18.04 -50.67
CA GLY A 212 5.97 -18.59 -49.63
C GLY A 212 5.24 -19.35 -48.51
N HIS A 213 3.90 -19.36 -48.55
CA HIS A 213 3.03 -20.04 -47.60
C HIS A 213 2.42 -21.37 -48.13
N LEU A 214 2.78 -21.78 -49.35
CA LEU A 214 2.48 -23.10 -49.93
C LEU A 214 3.69 -24.03 -49.82
#